data_AF-A0A842HBE2-F1
#
_entry.id   AF-A0A842HBE2-F1
#
_cell.length_a   1.000
_cell.length_b   1.000
_cell.length_c   1.000
_cell.angle_alpha   90.00
_cell.angle_beta   90.00
_cell.angle_gamma   90.00
#
_symmetry.space_group_name_H-M   'P 1'
#
loop_
_entity.id
_entity.type
_entity.pdbx_description
1 polymer ?
#
loop_
_entity_poly.entity_id
_entity_poly.type
_entity_poly.pdbx_seq_one_letter_code
_entity_poly.pdbx_strand_id
1 'polypeptide(L)'
;MKLSPYVCALVLSLCPAMVFALPASQRNGAKFVKKAEQIEGSWVSTDLSGDAIWLVVDTVGVVFSDDGRFKATAVLEGGSRKSLAGPYHLDLGKVRLEPKGWGTQICTYSIDGGVLTLYNEAHGITAKFKRGELPAPQPRQSAPTGGMPGMGF
;
A
#
# COMPACT_ATOMS: atom_id res chain seq x y z
N MET A 1 15.56 0.47 -20.40
CA MET A 1 14.10 0.63 -20.53
C MET A 1 13.62 1.51 -19.37
N LYS A 2 13.16 2.73 -19.68
CA LYS A 2 12.73 3.72 -18.68
C LYS A 2 11.36 3.30 -18.14
N LEU A 3 11.25 3.22 -16.80
CA LEU A 3 10.00 2.96 -16.09
C LEU A 3 8.93 3.96 -16.53
N SER A 4 7.76 3.46 -16.94
CA SER A 4 6.59 4.30 -17.18
C SER A 4 6.14 4.90 -15.83
N PRO A 5 6.01 6.23 -15.70
CA PRO A 5 5.75 6.96 -14.46
C PRO A 5 4.36 6.72 -13.84
N TYR A 6 3.59 5.77 -14.35
CA TYR A 6 2.20 5.54 -13.95
C TYR A 6 2.02 4.40 -12.95
N VAL A 7 2.83 3.32 -13.00
CA VAL A 7 2.90 2.31 -11.89
C VAL A 7 3.22 2.97 -10.56
N CYS A 8 3.91 4.09 -10.71
CA CYS A 8 4.27 5.08 -9.76
C CYS A 8 3.06 5.93 -9.31
N ALA A 9 2.20 6.47 -10.17
CA ALA A 9 1.06 7.31 -9.78
C ALA A 9 0.05 6.66 -8.82
N LEU A 10 -0.14 5.33 -8.90
CA LEU A 10 -0.97 4.55 -7.96
C LEU A 10 -0.34 4.37 -6.57
N VAL A 11 0.96 4.63 -6.50
CA VAL A 11 1.85 4.52 -5.33
C VAL A 11 2.37 5.91 -4.87
N LEU A 12 2.17 6.98 -5.65
CA LEU A 12 2.97 8.22 -5.58
C LEU A 12 2.30 9.50 -6.09
N SER A 13 1.00 9.58 -6.28
CA SER A 13 0.46 10.83 -6.82
C SER A 13 0.58 12.04 -5.84
N LEU A 14 1.31 11.93 -4.72
CA LEU A 14 1.44 12.93 -3.65
C LEU A 14 2.50 13.96 -4.02
N CYS A 15 2.01 15.13 -4.41
CA CYS A 15 2.70 16.41 -4.31
C CYS A 15 1.67 17.56 -4.28
N PRO A 16 2.05 18.75 -3.75
CA PRO A 16 1.24 19.43 -2.73
C PRO A 16 0.81 20.85 -3.13
N ALA A 17 -0.21 21.38 -2.45
CA ALA A 17 -0.29 22.82 -2.20
C ALA A 17 -1.10 23.15 -0.93
N MET A 18 -0.44 23.90 -0.04
CA MET A 18 -0.97 24.89 0.90
C MET A 18 -1.75 24.46 2.15
N VAL A 19 -1.06 24.58 3.28
CA VAL A 19 -1.38 25.38 4.49
C VAL A 19 -2.86 25.50 4.86
N PHE A 20 -3.22 25.02 6.05
CA PHE A 20 -3.99 25.83 7.02
C PHE A 20 -3.75 25.32 8.46
N ALA A 21 -3.23 26.21 9.30
CA ALA A 21 -3.22 26.08 10.76
C ALA A 21 -4.64 26.30 11.30
N LEU A 22 -4.99 25.74 12.48
CA LEU A 22 -5.87 26.30 13.53
C LEU A 22 -6.15 25.28 14.69
N PRO A 23 -6.68 25.70 15.86
CA PRO A 23 -5.90 25.74 17.10
C PRO A 23 -6.43 24.83 18.23
N ALA A 24 -5.70 24.85 19.36
CA ALA A 24 -6.03 24.16 20.60
C ALA A 24 -7.22 24.78 21.36
N SER A 25 -8.21 23.97 21.75
CA SER A 25 -8.84 24.01 23.10
C SER A 25 -10.01 23.05 23.32
N GLN A 26 -9.97 22.39 24.49
CA GLN A 26 -11.07 21.92 25.36
C GLN A 26 -11.98 20.76 24.88
N ARG A 27 -12.49 19.84 25.71
CA ARG A 27 -12.72 19.77 27.18
C ARG A 27 -12.95 18.31 27.62
N ASN A 28 -12.75 18.04 28.92
CA ASN A 28 -12.96 16.77 29.63
C ASN A 28 -14.33 16.08 29.40
N GLY A 29 -14.31 14.74 29.34
CA GLY A 29 -15.49 13.88 29.47
C GLY A 29 -15.19 12.45 29.04
N ALA A 30 -15.01 11.53 29.99
CA ALA A 30 -14.90 10.07 29.82
C ALA A 30 -14.21 9.60 28.52
N LYS A 31 -12.87 9.59 28.50
CA LYS A 31 -12.11 8.92 27.44
C LYS A 31 -12.31 7.41 27.56
N PHE A 32 -13.38 6.89 26.96
CA PHE A 32 -13.32 5.57 26.33
C PHE A 32 -12.24 5.68 25.26
N VAL A 33 -10.97 5.49 25.66
CA VAL A 33 -9.91 5.31 24.70
C VAL A 33 -10.22 3.96 24.08
N LYS A 34 -11.06 3.94 23.03
CA LYS A 34 -11.13 2.82 22.08
C LYS A 34 -9.67 2.53 21.78
N LYS A 35 -9.16 1.41 22.28
CA LYS A 35 -7.77 1.01 22.13
C LYS A 35 -7.46 1.22 20.66
N ALA A 36 -6.57 2.18 20.37
CA ALA A 36 -6.26 2.52 18.99
C ALA A 36 -5.89 1.21 18.32
N GLU A 37 -6.70 0.77 17.35
CA GLU A 37 -6.48 -0.52 16.73
C GLU A 37 -5.08 -0.51 16.13
N GLN A 38 -4.32 -1.55 16.46
CA GLN A 38 -2.90 -1.62 16.18
C GLN A 38 -2.70 -1.79 14.67
N ILE A 39 -2.07 -0.83 14.00
CA ILE A 39 -1.81 -0.87 12.56
C ILE A 39 -0.67 -1.83 12.21
N GLU A 40 0.19 -2.16 13.18
CA GLU A 40 1.32 -3.06 13.01
C GLU A 40 0.85 -4.45 12.54
N GLY A 41 1.68 -5.06 11.69
CA GLY A 41 1.46 -6.36 11.08
C GLY A 41 1.39 -6.32 9.56
N SER A 42 1.05 -7.48 8.99
CA SER A 42 0.95 -7.67 7.54
C SER A 42 -0.50 -7.56 7.08
N TRP A 43 -0.69 -6.80 6.01
CA TRP A 43 -1.97 -6.46 5.43
C TRP A 43 -1.94 -6.70 3.93
N VAL A 44 -3.02 -7.25 3.38
CA VAL A 44 -3.18 -7.53 1.94
C VAL A 44 -4.45 -6.87 1.44
N SER A 45 -4.35 -6.20 0.30
CA SER A 45 -5.44 -5.45 -0.30
C SER A 45 -6.58 -6.39 -0.68
N THR A 46 -7.79 -6.02 -0.30
CA THR A 46 -9.02 -6.67 -0.75
C THR A 46 -9.81 -5.82 -1.72
N ASP A 47 -9.58 -4.51 -1.71
CA ASP A 47 -10.28 -3.54 -2.54
C ASP A 47 -9.35 -2.36 -2.78
N LEU A 48 -9.16 -2.00 -4.05
CA LEU A 48 -8.38 -0.84 -4.49
C LEU A 48 -9.28 -0.04 -5.42
N SER A 49 -9.70 1.14 -4.99
CA SER A 49 -10.60 2.02 -5.76
C SER A 49 -10.07 3.46 -5.81
N GLY A 50 -10.38 4.16 -6.90
CA GLY A 50 -9.99 5.55 -7.11
C GLY A 50 -9.65 5.85 -8.56
N ASP A 51 -9.86 7.12 -8.95
CA ASP A 51 -9.71 7.57 -10.35
C ASP A 51 -8.26 7.52 -10.86
N ALA A 52 -7.28 7.40 -9.96
CA ALA A 52 -5.86 7.29 -10.28
C ALA A 52 -5.38 5.83 -10.48
N ILE A 53 -6.26 4.84 -10.34
CA ILE A 53 -5.92 3.42 -10.50
C ILE A 53 -5.95 3.03 -11.98
N TRP A 54 -4.96 3.52 -12.74
CA TRP A 54 -4.81 3.22 -14.17
C TRP A 54 -3.95 1.98 -14.45
N LEU A 55 -3.62 1.18 -13.42
CA LEU A 55 -2.81 -0.02 -13.57
C LEU A 55 -3.51 -1.25 -13.04
N VAL A 56 -3.55 -2.28 -13.89
CA VAL A 56 -2.84 -3.59 -13.84
C VAL A 56 -2.18 -4.00 -12.51
N VAL A 57 -2.70 -3.58 -11.35
CA VAL A 57 -2.26 -4.00 -10.02
C VAL A 57 -3.27 -5.04 -9.56
N ASP A 58 -2.78 -6.27 -9.41
CA ASP A 58 -3.60 -7.40 -8.98
C ASP A 58 -3.79 -7.37 -7.46
N THR A 59 -2.72 -7.14 -6.70
CA THR A 59 -2.75 -7.12 -5.24
C THR A 59 -1.64 -6.26 -4.67
N VAL A 60 -1.90 -5.57 -3.56
CA VAL A 60 -0.92 -4.83 -2.77
C VAL A 60 -0.85 -5.42 -1.37
N GLY A 61 0.35 -5.68 -0.88
CA GLY A 61 0.58 -6.01 0.51
C GLY A 61 1.40 -4.93 1.18
N VAL A 62 1.08 -4.62 2.42
CA VAL A 62 1.83 -3.67 3.25
C VAL A 62 2.13 -4.31 4.60
N VAL A 63 3.36 -4.15 5.04
CA VAL A 63 3.80 -4.56 6.37
C VAL A 63 4.16 -3.30 7.14
N PHE A 64 3.55 -3.12 8.31
CA PHE A 64 3.90 -2.08 9.28
C PHE A 64 4.62 -2.76 10.46
N SER A 65 5.89 -2.44 10.63
CA SER A 65 6.75 -2.96 11.69
C SER A 65 6.63 -2.10 12.96
N ASP A 66 6.81 -2.72 14.12
CA ASP A 66 6.83 -2.04 15.42
C ASP A 66 7.97 -1.01 15.58
N ASP A 67 9.03 -1.12 14.77
CA ASP A 67 10.15 -0.18 14.69
C ASP A 67 9.81 1.13 13.93
N GLY A 68 8.54 1.33 13.53
CA GLY A 68 8.11 2.51 12.80
C GLY A 68 8.52 2.49 11.33
N ARG A 69 8.80 1.31 10.75
CA ARG A 69 9.04 1.14 9.32
C ARG A 69 7.92 0.42 8.62
N PHE A 70 7.74 0.71 7.34
CA PHE A 70 6.81 0.01 6.50
C PHE A 70 7.47 -0.52 5.24
N LYS A 71 6.89 -1.57 4.67
CA LYS A 71 7.23 -2.08 3.34
C LYS A 71 5.94 -2.37 2.59
N ALA A 72 5.73 -1.68 1.47
CA ALA A 72 4.64 -1.96 0.55
C ALA A 72 5.16 -2.73 -0.66
N THR A 73 4.41 -3.72 -1.12
CA THR A 73 4.71 -4.54 -2.29
C THR A 73 3.46 -4.66 -3.16
N ALA A 74 3.55 -4.16 -4.39
CA ALA A 74 2.52 -4.33 -5.40
C ALA A 74 2.87 -5.53 -6.29
N VAL A 75 1.87 -6.38 -6.54
CA VAL A 75 1.87 -7.44 -7.54
C VAL A 75 1.11 -6.91 -8.74
N LEU A 76 1.77 -6.90 -9.90
CA LEU A 76 1.18 -6.48 -11.17
C LEU A 76 0.58 -7.71 -11.87
N GLU A 77 -0.38 -7.50 -12.78
CA GLU A 77 -0.83 -8.60 -13.65
C GLU A 77 0.37 -9.16 -14.41
N GLY A 78 0.48 -10.49 -14.48
CA GLY A 78 1.68 -11.18 -14.95
C GLY A 78 2.70 -11.52 -13.85
N GLY A 79 2.37 -11.24 -12.58
CA GLY A 79 3.11 -11.72 -11.40
C GLY A 79 4.39 -10.96 -11.08
N SER A 80 4.67 -9.86 -11.78
CA SER A 80 5.81 -8.99 -11.47
C SER A 80 5.58 -8.25 -10.16
N ARG A 81 6.62 -8.12 -9.35
CA ARG A 81 6.55 -7.43 -8.04
C ARG A 81 7.33 -6.15 -8.06
N LYS A 82 6.78 -5.12 -7.43
CA LYS A 82 7.49 -3.88 -7.09
C LYS A 82 7.32 -3.60 -5.62
N SER A 83 8.39 -3.17 -4.96
CA SER A 83 8.36 -2.86 -3.55
C SER A 83 8.94 -1.48 -3.28
N LEU A 84 8.46 -0.87 -2.20
CA LEU A 84 9.00 0.33 -1.59
C LEU A 84 8.97 0.19 -0.08
N ALA A 85 9.85 0.91 0.59
CA ALA A 85 9.96 0.89 2.04
C ALA A 85 10.45 2.26 2.54
N GLY A 86 10.14 2.54 3.79
CA GLY A 86 10.53 3.77 4.47
C GLY A 86 10.04 3.78 5.91
N PRO A 87 10.31 4.85 6.67
CA PRO A 87 9.66 5.08 7.95
C PRO A 87 8.18 5.45 7.76
N TYR A 88 7.38 5.17 8.78
CA TYR A 88 6.02 5.69 8.92
C TYR A 88 5.83 6.35 10.28
N HIS A 89 4.87 7.27 10.34
CA HIS A 89 4.46 7.93 11.58
C HIS A 89 2.94 7.97 11.66
N LEU A 90 2.39 7.75 12.85
CA LEU A 90 0.96 7.86 13.10
C LEU A 90 0.65 9.17 13.80
N ASP A 91 -0.37 9.87 13.32
CA ASP A 91 -0.89 11.09 13.92
C ASP A 91 -2.42 11.05 13.83
N LEU A 92 -3.13 11.12 14.95
CA LEU A 92 -4.59 11.09 15.10
C LEU A 92 -5.42 10.80 13.82
N GLY A 93 -5.52 9.51 13.45
CA GLY A 93 -6.31 9.06 12.29
C GLY A 93 -5.63 9.21 10.93
N LYS A 94 -4.35 9.58 10.91
CA LYS A 94 -3.49 9.71 9.73
C LYS A 94 -2.21 8.89 9.88
N VAL A 95 -1.74 8.35 8.76
CA VAL A 95 -0.45 7.69 8.62
C VAL A 95 0.38 8.47 7.61
N ARG A 96 1.57 8.88 8.04
CA ARG A 96 2.59 9.52 7.21
C ARG A 96 3.59 8.46 6.77
N LEU A 97 3.77 8.23 5.48
CA LEU A 97 4.72 7.28 4.92
C LEU A 97 5.86 8.04 4.22
N GLU A 98 7.11 7.65 4.43
CA GLU A 98 8.28 8.35 3.85
C GLU A 98 9.16 7.42 3.02
N PRO A 99 8.66 6.87 1.90
CA PRO A 99 9.48 6.03 1.05
C PRO A 99 10.68 6.80 0.46
N LYS A 100 11.86 6.18 0.51
CA LYS A 100 13.11 6.79 0.04
C LYS A 100 13.04 7.09 -1.46
N GLY A 101 13.18 8.37 -1.85
CA GLY A 101 13.21 8.81 -3.25
C GLY A 101 11.84 9.07 -3.88
N TRP A 102 10.78 9.07 -3.07
CA TRP A 102 9.39 9.06 -3.54
C TRP A 102 8.48 10.13 -2.88
N GLY A 103 9.02 10.93 -1.96
CA GLY A 103 8.29 11.98 -1.26
C GLY A 103 7.39 11.46 -0.12
N THR A 104 7.05 12.35 0.81
CA THR A 104 6.20 12.03 1.96
C THR A 104 4.75 11.86 1.54
N GLN A 105 4.11 10.80 2.02
CA GLN A 105 2.72 10.47 1.76
C GLN A 105 1.89 10.61 3.03
N ILE A 106 0.70 11.20 2.95
CA ILE A 106 -0.21 11.31 4.10
C ILE A 106 -1.53 10.68 3.72
N CYS A 107 -1.89 9.61 4.44
CA CYS A 107 -3.17 8.94 4.27
C CYS A 107 -3.98 9.06 5.55
N THR A 108 -5.28 9.26 5.43
CA THR A 108 -6.21 8.97 6.54
C THR A 108 -6.30 7.46 6.69
N TYR A 109 -6.25 6.94 7.92
CA TYR A 109 -6.44 5.53 8.18
C TYR A 109 -7.58 5.29 9.16
N SER A 110 -8.29 4.20 8.94
CA SER A 110 -9.22 3.63 9.91
C SER A 110 -9.04 2.12 9.94
N ILE A 111 -9.27 1.53 11.11
CA ILE A 111 -9.40 0.09 11.25
C ILE A 111 -10.80 -0.13 11.82
N ASP A 112 -11.58 -0.97 11.16
CA ASP A 112 -12.90 -1.38 11.60
C ASP A 112 -13.13 -2.84 11.21
N GLY A 113 -13.58 -3.66 12.16
CA GLY A 113 -13.83 -5.09 11.90
C GLY A 113 -12.60 -5.85 11.38
N GLY A 114 -11.38 -5.43 11.74
CA GLY A 114 -10.14 -6.04 11.23
C GLY A 114 -9.81 -5.68 9.77
N VAL A 115 -10.47 -4.68 9.19
CA VAL A 115 -10.18 -4.13 7.88
C VAL A 115 -9.48 -2.79 8.05
N LEU A 116 -8.23 -2.70 7.58
CA LEU A 116 -7.51 -1.44 7.47
C LEU A 116 -7.97 -0.73 6.20
N THR A 117 -8.46 0.50 6.33
CA THR A 117 -8.75 1.38 5.21
C THR A 117 -7.75 2.52 5.21
N LEU A 118 -7.05 2.69 4.09
CA LEU A 118 -6.20 3.84 3.83
C LEU A 118 -6.86 4.69 2.75
N TYR A 119 -7.15 5.96 3.09
CA TYR A 119 -7.66 6.93 2.15
C TYR A 119 -6.62 8.02 1.93
N ASN A 120 -6.22 8.20 0.68
CA ASN A 120 -5.32 9.25 0.26
C ASN A 120 -6.11 10.31 -0.49
N GLU A 121 -6.47 11.36 0.24
CA GLU A 121 -7.27 12.48 -0.26
C GLU A 121 -6.62 13.17 -1.46
N ALA A 122 -5.29 13.28 -1.47
CA ALA A 122 -4.58 13.93 -2.56
C ALA A 122 -4.75 13.22 -3.90
N HIS A 123 -5.17 11.94 -3.92
CA HIS A 123 -5.34 11.14 -5.17
C HIS A 123 -6.74 10.59 -5.34
N GLY A 124 -7.62 10.81 -4.37
CA GLY A 124 -8.90 10.10 -4.30
C GLY A 124 -8.73 8.58 -4.31
N ILE A 125 -7.61 8.05 -3.78
CA ILE A 125 -7.38 6.60 -3.72
C ILE A 125 -7.84 6.08 -2.37
N THR A 126 -8.66 5.02 -2.41
CA THR A 126 -9.04 4.22 -1.25
C THR A 126 -8.50 2.81 -1.40
N ALA A 127 -7.77 2.34 -0.40
CA ALA A 127 -7.28 0.98 -0.34
C ALA A 127 -7.77 0.31 0.95
N LYS A 128 -8.47 -0.82 0.82
CA LYS A 128 -8.89 -1.65 1.95
C LYS A 128 -8.02 -2.88 2.02
N PHE A 129 -7.64 -3.25 3.23
CA PHE A 129 -6.76 -4.37 3.49
C PHE A 129 -7.30 -5.24 4.61
N LYS A 130 -7.03 -6.54 4.53
CA LYS A 130 -7.22 -7.49 5.62
C LYS A 130 -5.86 -8.00 6.10
N ARG A 131 -5.81 -8.45 7.35
CA ARG A 131 -4.60 -9.11 7.86
C ARG A 131 -4.29 -10.35 7.03
N GLY A 132 -3.02 -10.49 6.64
CA GLY A 132 -2.57 -11.60 5.82
C GLY A 132 -1.18 -11.36 5.26
N GLU A 133 -0.63 -12.39 4.62
CA GLU A 133 0.64 -12.32 3.93
C GLU A 133 0.43 -12.25 2.43
N LEU A 134 1.26 -11.44 1.75
CA LEU A 134 1.26 -11.42 0.30
C LEU A 134 1.58 -12.84 -0.20
N PRO A 135 0.82 -13.41 -1.15
CA PRO A 135 1.10 -14.75 -1.66
C PRO A 135 2.56 -14.86 -2.13
N ALA A 136 3.16 -16.04 -2.03
CA ALA A 136 4.51 -16.28 -2.54
C ALA A 136 4.57 -16.03 -4.06
N PRO A 137 5.73 -15.62 -4.62
CA PRO A 137 5.87 -15.53 -6.07
C PRO A 137 5.63 -16.92 -6.65
N GLN A 138 4.65 -17.07 -7.53
CA GLN A 138 4.52 -18.33 -8.25
C GLN A 138 5.78 -18.50 -9.11
N PRO A 139 6.47 -19.64 -9.03
CA PRO A 139 7.57 -19.92 -9.94
C PRO A 139 7.01 -19.83 -11.35
N ARG A 140 7.67 -19.08 -12.24
CA ARG A 140 7.33 -19.12 -13.67
C ARG A 140 7.39 -20.58 -14.07
N GLN A 141 6.25 -21.16 -14.47
CA GLN A 141 6.26 -22.45 -15.11
C GLN A 141 7.16 -22.31 -16.32
N SER A 142 8.33 -22.95 -16.26
CA SER A 142 9.23 -23.07 -17.39
C SER A 142 8.39 -23.57 -18.56
N ALA A 143 8.40 -22.82 -19.68
CA ALA A 143 7.68 -23.22 -20.87
C ALA A 143 7.98 -24.70 -21.17
N PRO A 144 7.00 -25.51 -21.60
CA PRO A 144 7.23 -26.90 -21.94
C PRO A 144 8.38 -26.92 -22.94
N THR A 145 9.49 -27.56 -22.55
CA THR A 145 10.63 -27.77 -23.44
C THR A 145 10.09 -28.67 -24.53
N GLY A 146 9.68 -28.06 -25.66
CA GLY A 146 9.15 -28.77 -26.80
C GLY A 146 10.16 -29.83 -27.20
N GLY A 147 9.86 -31.08 -26.88
CA GLY A 147 10.62 -32.21 -27.36
C GLY A 147 10.61 -32.15 -28.88
N MET A 148 11.77 -31.93 -29.48
CA MET A 148 11.93 -32.15 -30.90
C MET A 148 11.62 -33.63 -31.17
N PRO A 149 10.65 -33.95 -32.05
CA PRO A 149 10.49 -35.32 -32.51
C PRO A 149 11.76 -35.70 -33.28
N GLY A 150 12.48 -36.70 -32.79
CA GLY A 150 13.61 -37.28 -33.49
C GLY A 150 13.14 -37.80 -34.85
N MET A 151 13.74 -37.29 -35.92
CA MET A 151 13.66 -37.93 -37.24
C MET A 151 14.42 -39.25 -37.15
N GLY A 152 13.72 -40.35 -37.34
CA GLY A 152 14.32 -41.67 -37.56
C GLY A 152 15.07 -41.69 -38.88
N PHE A 153 16.22 -42.37 -38.87
CA PHE A 153 17.00 -42.76 -40.03
C PHE A 153 16.34 -43.91 -40.79
#